data_AF-A0A7J9KY40-F1
#
_entry.id   AF-A0A7J9KY40-F1
#
_cell.length_a   1.000
_cell.length_b   1.000
_cell.length_c   1.000
_cell.angle_alpha   90.00
_cell.angle_beta   90.00
_cell.angle_gamma   90.00
#
_symmetry.space_group_name_H-M   'P 1'
#
loop_
_entity.id
_entity.type
_entity.pdbx_description
1 polymer ?
#
loop_
_entity_poly.entity_id
_entity_poly.type
_entity_poly.pdbx_seq_one_letter_code
_entity_poly.pdbx_strand_id
1 'polypeptide(L)'
;MKLLLATLLFMFLVLGSSFVRLSFAEPVAPHPRPAAPATIPPPSPAAHPPPSFCDKKCGERCKKAGVKDRCLKYCGICCQDCKCVPSGTYGNKSECRCYRDKLNSKGKPKCP
;
A
#
# COMPACT_ATOMS: atom_id res chain seq x y z
N MET A 1 40.36 -35.54 16.86
CA MET A 1 41.01 -34.44 16.12
C MET A 1 40.34 -34.12 14.77
N LYS A 2 40.20 -35.07 13.84
CA LYS A 2 39.63 -34.82 12.49
C LYS A 2 38.16 -34.36 12.49
N LEU A 3 37.34 -34.88 13.40
CA LEU A 3 35.92 -34.51 13.55
C LEU A 3 35.72 -33.10 14.17
N LEU A 4 36.65 -32.66 15.02
CA LEU A 4 36.65 -31.31 15.60
C LEU A 4 37.02 -30.25 14.55
N LEU A 5 37.93 -30.58 13.63
CA LEU A 5 38.29 -29.67 12.55
C LEU A 5 37.12 -29.42 11.59
N ALA A 6 36.37 -30.47 11.24
CA ALA A 6 35.24 -30.38 10.32
C ALA A 6 34.07 -29.57 10.91
N THR A 7 33.79 -29.74 12.21
CA THR A 7 32.72 -29.01 12.90
C THR A 7 33.05 -27.53 13.07
N LEU A 8 34.31 -27.18 13.36
CA LEU A 8 34.76 -25.78 13.39
C LEU A 8 34.66 -25.12 12.01
N LEU A 9 35.11 -25.78 10.94
CA LEU A 9 35.00 -25.27 9.56
C LEU A 9 33.55 -24.99 9.15
N PHE A 10 32.62 -25.88 9.50
CA PHE A 10 31.21 -25.71 9.19
C PHE A 10 30.59 -24.53 9.94
N MET A 11 30.92 -24.37 11.22
CA MET A 11 30.47 -23.22 12.02
C MET A 11 31.00 -21.89 11.45
N PHE A 12 32.28 -21.81 11.06
CA PHE A 12 32.82 -20.60 10.43
C PHE A 12 32.15 -20.26 9.10
N LEU A 13 31.83 -21.27 8.28
CA LEU A 13 31.08 -21.08 7.03
C LEU A 13 29.68 -20.51 7.26
N VAL A 14 28.94 -21.05 8.25
CA VAL A 14 27.57 -20.59 8.55
C VAL A 14 27.58 -19.20 9.21
N LEU A 15 28.49 -18.94 10.14
CA LEU A 15 28.60 -17.62 10.78
C LEU A 15 29.04 -16.57 9.74
N GLY A 16 30.04 -16.85 8.91
CA GLY A 16 30.51 -15.93 7.86
C GLY A 16 29.43 -15.57 6.83
N SER A 17 28.56 -16.52 6.48
CA SER A 17 27.42 -16.30 5.57
C SER A 17 26.41 -15.29 6.11
N SER A 18 26.26 -15.23 7.43
CA SER A 18 25.30 -14.35 8.11
C SER A 18 25.80 -12.90 8.22
N PHE A 19 27.12 -12.70 8.38
CA PHE A 19 27.72 -11.36 8.47
C PHE A 19 27.66 -10.58 7.16
N VAL A 20 27.79 -11.25 6.00
CA VAL A 20 27.72 -10.55 4.69
C VAL A 20 26.34 -9.94 4.44
N ARG A 21 25.26 -10.52 4.98
CA ARG A 21 23.88 -10.04 4.79
C ARG A 21 23.56 -8.75 5.55
N LEU A 22 24.24 -8.44 6.65
CA LEU A 22 23.99 -7.19 7.41
C LEU A 22 24.67 -5.96 6.78
N SER A 23 25.78 -6.14 6.06
CA SER A 23 26.55 -5.02 5.49
C SER A 23 25.92 -4.42 4.22
N PHE A 24 24.98 -5.12 3.56
CA PHE A 24 24.28 -4.65 2.36
C PHE A 24 22.85 -4.14 2.66
N ALA A 25 22.59 -3.63 3.85
CA ALA A 25 21.46 -2.72 4.04
C ALA A 25 21.88 -1.34 3.56
N GLU A 26 21.78 -1.10 2.25
CA GLU A 26 21.79 0.27 1.72
C GLU A 26 20.71 1.08 2.45
N PRO A 27 21.03 2.28 2.97
CA PRO A 27 20.02 3.21 3.42
C PRO A 27 19.12 3.51 2.22
N VAL A 28 17.83 3.14 2.30
CA VAL A 28 16.84 3.62 1.35
C VAL A 28 16.75 5.14 1.54
N ALA A 29 17.50 5.87 0.72
CA ALA A 29 17.37 7.31 0.63
C ALA A 29 15.89 7.63 0.35
N PRO A 30 15.31 8.64 1.02
CA PRO A 30 14.00 9.14 0.66
C PRO A 30 14.03 9.54 -0.82
N HIS A 31 13.21 8.88 -1.64
CA HIS A 31 13.07 9.27 -3.03
C HIS A 31 12.69 10.76 -3.09
N PRO A 32 13.36 11.57 -3.93
CA PRO A 32 12.98 12.95 -4.14
C PRO A 32 11.53 12.98 -4.64
N ARG A 33 10.67 13.73 -3.94
CA ARG A 33 9.31 14.03 -4.42
C ARG A 33 9.47 14.77 -5.75
N PRO A 34 8.87 14.31 -6.85
CA PRO A 34 8.75 15.13 -8.04
C PRO A 34 7.99 16.40 -7.64
N ALA A 35 8.62 17.56 -7.83
CA ALA A 35 7.91 18.83 -7.83
C ALA A 35 6.82 18.73 -8.90
N ALA A 36 5.56 18.79 -8.48
CA ALA A 36 4.44 18.77 -9.39
C ALA A 36 4.56 19.98 -10.35
N PRO A 37 4.37 19.80 -11.67
CA PRO A 37 4.14 20.94 -12.55
C PRO A 37 2.82 21.59 -12.15
N ALA A 38 2.94 22.83 -11.66
CA ALA A 38 1.83 23.70 -11.34
C ALA A 38 1.22 24.27 -12.63
N THR A 39 0.32 23.53 -13.27
CA THR A 39 -0.65 24.05 -14.27
C THR A 39 -1.75 23.01 -14.57
N ILE A 40 -2.36 22.40 -13.55
CA ILE A 40 -3.68 21.78 -13.74
C ILE A 40 -4.71 22.87 -13.43
N PRO A 41 -5.61 23.23 -14.37
CA PRO A 41 -6.68 24.17 -14.08
C PRO A 41 -7.52 23.66 -12.90
N PRO A 42 -8.00 24.55 -12.01
CA PRO A 42 -8.79 24.14 -10.85
C PRO A 42 -9.96 23.27 -11.31
N PRO A 43 -10.19 22.09 -10.70
CA PRO A 43 -11.40 21.33 -10.99
C PRO A 43 -12.59 22.23 -10.67
N SER A 44 -13.37 22.50 -11.71
CA SER A 44 -14.68 23.16 -11.68
C SER A 44 -15.49 22.68 -10.46
N PRO A 45 -16.31 23.54 -9.81
CA PRO A 45 -17.07 23.20 -8.61
C PRO A 45 -18.26 22.27 -8.93
N ALA A 46 -17.99 21.13 -9.58
CA ALA A 46 -18.94 20.07 -9.77
C ALA A 46 -18.91 19.18 -8.53
N ALA A 47 -19.91 19.43 -7.68
CA ALA A 47 -20.62 18.46 -6.87
C ALA A 47 -19.78 17.53 -5.97
N HIS A 48 -20.01 17.64 -4.67
CA HIS A 48 -19.86 16.50 -3.79
C HIS A 48 -20.60 15.30 -4.43
N PRO A 49 -19.97 14.12 -4.55
CA PRO A 49 -20.72 12.94 -4.98
C PRO A 49 -21.89 12.80 -3.99
N PRO A 50 -23.13 12.60 -4.48
CA PRO A 50 -24.25 12.36 -3.58
C PRO A 50 -23.87 11.17 -2.70
N PRO A 51 -24.28 11.13 -1.41
CA PRO A 51 -23.94 10.03 -0.50
C PRO A 51 -24.17 8.65 -1.13
N SER A 52 -25.20 8.57 -1.99
CA SER A 52 -25.54 7.40 -2.80
C SER A 52 -24.47 6.89 -3.77
N PHE A 53 -23.52 7.70 -4.27
CA PHE A 53 -22.46 7.21 -5.17
C PHE A 53 -21.46 6.34 -4.41
N CYS A 54 -20.95 6.86 -3.29
CA CYS A 54 -19.98 6.12 -2.47
C CYS A 54 -20.63 4.89 -1.87
N ASP A 55 -21.88 4.98 -1.39
CA ASP A 55 -22.60 3.84 -0.82
C ASP A 55 -22.77 2.70 -1.84
N LYS A 56 -23.19 3.03 -3.07
CA LYS A 56 -23.36 2.02 -4.14
C LYS A 56 -22.02 1.39 -4.54
N LYS A 57 -21.00 2.22 -4.81
CA LYS A 57 -19.69 1.73 -5.26
C LYS A 57 -18.96 0.94 -4.18
N CYS A 58 -19.02 1.38 -2.92
CA CYS A 58 -18.47 0.62 -1.81
C CYS A 58 -19.24 -0.66 -1.54
N GLY A 59 -20.56 -0.67 -1.77
CA GLY A 59 -21.37 -1.89 -1.76
C GLY A 59 -20.88 -2.93 -2.76
N GLU A 60 -20.59 -2.52 -4.00
CA GLU A 60 -20.00 -3.39 -5.02
C GLU A 60 -18.60 -3.86 -4.63
N ARG A 61 -17.73 -2.91 -4.25
CA ARG A 61 -16.33 -3.17 -3.88
C ARG A 61 -16.20 -4.17 -2.73
N CYS A 62 -17.06 -4.03 -1.73
CA CYS A 62 -17.04 -4.84 -0.51
C CYS A 62 -17.94 -6.08 -0.58
N LYS A 63 -18.54 -6.39 -1.74
CA LYS A 63 -19.51 -7.50 -1.88
C LYS A 63 -18.96 -8.86 -1.45
N LYS A 64 -17.66 -9.10 -1.64
CA LYS A 64 -16.96 -10.35 -1.28
C LYS A 64 -15.98 -10.19 -0.11
N ALA A 65 -16.06 -9.08 0.63
CA ALA A 65 -15.15 -8.84 1.75
C ALA A 65 -15.50 -9.77 2.92
N GLY A 66 -14.51 -10.45 3.50
CA GLY A 66 -14.71 -11.31 4.67
C GLY A 66 -15.17 -10.55 5.92
N VAL A 67 -14.77 -9.28 6.07
CA VAL A 67 -15.25 -8.37 7.11
C VAL A 67 -15.92 -7.16 6.47
N LYS A 68 -17.21 -7.29 6.18
CA LYS A 68 -17.97 -6.34 5.35
C LYS A 68 -18.01 -4.93 5.94
N ASP A 69 -18.29 -4.79 7.23
CA ASP A 69 -18.41 -3.47 7.89
C ASP A 69 -17.09 -2.70 7.89
N ARG A 70 -15.97 -3.41 8.11
CA ARG A 70 -14.63 -2.83 8.03
C ARG A 70 -14.35 -2.34 6.60
N CYS A 71 -14.68 -3.13 5.59
CA CYS A 71 -14.48 -2.75 4.20
C CYS A 71 -15.30 -1.51 3.84
N LEU A 72 -16.60 -1.49 4.16
CA LEU A 72 -17.48 -0.36 3.88
C LEU A 72 -17.00 0.92 4.56
N LYS A 73 -16.58 0.83 5.83
CA LYS A 73 -16.03 1.98 6.57
C LYS A 73 -14.81 2.59 5.87
N TYR A 74 -13.81 1.79 5.54
CA TYR A 74 -12.60 2.32 4.91
C TYR A 74 -12.81 2.71 3.45
N CYS A 75 -13.62 1.96 2.70
CA CYS A 75 -14.02 2.35 1.35
C CYS A 75 -14.73 3.70 1.34
N GLY A 76 -15.68 3.93 2.27
CA GLY A 76 -16.41 5.19 2.39
C GLY A 76 -15.47 6.37 2.67
N ILE A 77 -14.56 6.24 3.64
CA ILE A 77 -13.54 7.26 3.93
C ILE A 77 -12.71 7.57 2.67
N CYS A 78 -12.23 6.53 1.99
CA CYS A 78 -11.43 6.70 0.78
C CYS A 78 -12.23 7.29 -0.38
N CYS A 79 -13.50 6.91 -0.53
CA CYS A 79 -14.38 7.42 -1.57
C CYS A 79 -14.73 8.89 -1.35
N GLN A 80 -15.00 9.31 -0.10
CA GLN A 80 -15.27 10.71 0.20
C GLN A 80 -14.05 11.59 -0.09
N ASP A 81 -12.86 11.12 0.31
CA ASP A 81 -11.62 11.88 0.11
C ASP A 81 -11.16 11.90 -1.36
N CYS A 82 -11.28 10.77 -2.07
CA CYS A 82 -10.74 10.61 -3.43
C CYS A 82 -11.79 10.72 -4.53
N LYS A 83 -13.09 10.75 -4.19
CA LYS A 83 -14.25 10.77 -5.11
C LYS A 83 -14.21 9.66 -6.17
N CYS A 84 -13.57 8.54 -5.87
CA CYS A 84 -13.32 7.43 -6.80
C CYS A 84 -13.25 6.11 -6.04
N VAL A 85 -13.85 5.05 -6.57
CA VAL A 85 -13.77 3.67 -6.08
C VAL A 85 -13.43 2.76 -7.27
N PRO A 86 -12.36 1.95 -7.19
CA PRO A 86 -12.00 1.05 -8.28
C PRO A 86 -13.05 0.00 -8.57
N SER A 87 -13.11 -0.45 -9.81
CA SER A 87 -13.98 -1.52 -10.28
C SER A 87 -13.69 -2.86 -9.59
N GLY A 88 -14.67 -3.77 -9.60
CA GLY A 88 -14.54 -5.10 -9.04
C GLY A 88 -14.48 -5.16 -7.52
N THR A 89 -14.19 -6.34 -6.96
CA THR A 89 -14.16 -6.61 -5.50
C THR A 89 -12.75 -6.67 -4.92
N TYR A 90 -11.73 -6.66 -5.79
CA TYR A 90 -10.32 -6.71 -5.44
C TYR A 90 -9.48 -6.13 -6.59
N GLY A 91 -8.26 -5.67 -6.32
CA GLY A 91 -7.35 -5.16 -7.38
C GLY A 91 -7.80 -3.83 -7.99
N ASN A 92 -7.41 -3.58 -9.25
CA ASN A 92 -7.79 -2.41 -10.07
C ASN A 92 -7.53 -1.03 -9.46
N LYS A 93 -6.70 -0.96 -8.41
CA LYS A 93 -6.43 0.30 -7.71
C LYS A 93 -5.80 1.35 -8.63
N SER A 94 -5.14 0.96 -9.72
CA SER A 94 -4.62 1.86 -10.76
C SER A 94 -5.67 2.77 -11.39
N GLU A 95 -6.95 2.36 -11.44
CA GLU A 95 -8.07 3.18 -11.93
C GLU A 95 -8.26 4.45 -11.11
N CYS A 96 -7.99 4.38 -9.80
CA CYS A 96 -8.16 5.49 -8.87
C CYS A 96 -6.82 5.78 -8.14
N ARG A 97 -5.98 6.64 -8.73
CA ARG A 97 -4.65 6.97 -8.17
C ARG A 97 -4.68 7.41 -6.70
N CYS A 98 -5.59 8.32 -6.32
CA CYS A 98 -5.74 8.76 -4.93
C CYS A 98 -6.10 7.59 -3.99
N TYR A 99 -7.04 6.73 -4.40
CA TYR A 99 -7.49 5.59 -3.61
C TYR A 99 -6.36 4.56 -3.42
N ARG A 100 -5.55 4.34 -4.46
CA ARG A 100 -4.36 3.46 -4.43
C ARG A 100 -3.30 3.96 -3.47
N ASP A 101 -2.97 5.25 -3.55
CA ASP A 101 -1.82 5.85 -2.88
C ASP A 101 -2.15 6.30 -1.44
N LYS A 102 -3.41 6.17 -1.00
CA LYS A 102 -3.83 6.56 0.34
C LYS A 102 -3.27 5.63 1.40
N LEU A 103 -2.48 6.18 2.30
CA LEU A 103 -1.87 5.45 3.42
C LEU A 103 -2.55 5.80 4.75
N ASN A 104 -2.43 4.88 5.72
CA ASN A 104 -2.74 5.16 7.12
C ASN A 104 -1.54 5.81 7.82
N SER A 105 -1.69 6.17 9.10
CA SER A 105 -0.62 6.74 9.91
C SER A 105 0.62 5.85 10.08
N LYS A 106 0.52 4.56 9.74
CA LYS A 106 1.62 3.58 9.77
C LYS A 106 2.25 3.36 8.39
N GLY A 107 1.90 4.18 7.39
CA GLY A 107 2.44 4.07 6.03
C GLY A 107 1.95 2.83 5.24
N LYS A 108 0.87 2.17 5.67
CA LYS A 108 0.29 1.03 4.94
C LYS A 108 -0.93 1.46 4.12
N PRO A 109 -1.25 0.77 3.01
CA PRO A 109 -2.45 1.05 2.23
C PRO A 109 -3.70 1.09 3.11
N LYS A 110 -4.45 2.20 3.05
CA LYS A 110 -5.65 2.42 3.87
C LYS A 110 -6.90 1.85 3.23
N CYS A 111 -7.02 1.96 1.91
CA CYS A 111 -8.24 1.68 1.19
C CYS A 111 -8.33 0.20 0.76
N PRO A 112 -9.51 -0.45 0.86
CA PRO A 112 -9.69 -1.86 0.51
C PRO A 112 -9.49 -2.15 -0.97
#